data_AF-A0A951K6K5-F1
#
_entry.id   AF-A0A951K6K5-F1
#
_cell.length_a   1.000
_cell.length_b   1.000
_cell.length_c   1.000
_cell.angle_alpha   90.00
_cell.angle_beta   90.00
_cell.angle_gamma   90.00
#
_symmetry.space_group_name_H-M   'P 1'
#
loop_
_entity.id
_entity.type
_entity.pdbx_description
1 polymer ?
#
loop_
_entity_poly.entity_id
_entity_poly.type
_entity_poly.pdbx_seq_one_letter_code
_entity_poly.pdbx_strand_id
1 'polypeptide(L)'
;MSTAEAMADAAQRLLDGLGAEQRAEATFPFPAEAERRDWHYRPRNRPGLAVSRMDSIQRWSAYRLLASGVSPTAFASAAAIVALEDVLDEEERHRRRRHALDYSVSIFGQPGEGAWGWRFEGHHLSLHHSVVDGEVRSAPQFLGACPARVDVAGHP
;
A
#
# COMPACT_ATOMS: atom_id res chain seq x y z
N MET A 1 -12.14 -18.95 -6.22
CA MET A 1 -12.03 -17.62 -5.62
C MET A 1 -11.65 -16.65 -6.71
N SER A 2 -12.49 -15.65 -7.00
CA SER A 2 -12.20 -14.57 -7.94
C SER A 2 -11.14 -13.62 -7.37
N THR A 3 -10.54 -12.77 -8.20
CA THR A 3 -9.61 -11.72 -7.74
C THR A 3 -10.27 -10.79 -6.73
N ALA A 4 -11.54 -10.41 -6.94
CA ALA A 4 -12.29 -9.57 -6.03
C ALA A 4 -12.50 -10.23 -4.66
N GLU A 5 -12.83 -11.53 -4.63
CA GLU A 5 -12.95 -12.31 -3.38
C GLU A 5 -11.60 -12.43 -2.66
N ALA A 6 -10.51 -12.65 -3.40
CA ALA A 6 -9.16 -12.73 -2.85
C ALA A 6 -8.73 -11.42 -2.20
N MET A 7 -9.00 -10.29 -2.85
CA MET A 7 -8.75 -8.95 -2.31
C MET A 7 -9.59 -8.71 -1.05
N ALA A 8 -10.87 -9.09 -1.06
CA ALA A 8 -11.76 -8.89 0.06
C ALA A 8 -11.30 -9.68 1.30
N ASP A 9 -10.95 -10.97 1.14
CA ASP A 9 -10.40 -11.80 2.21
C ASP A 9 -9.08 -11.22 2.77
N ALA A 10 -8.17 -10.76 1.89
CA ALA A 10 -6.91 -10.15 2.34
C ALA A 10 -7.13 -8.83 3.10
N ALA A 11 -8.04 -7.98 2.63
CA ALA A 11 -8.39 -6.72 3.30
C ALA A 11 -9.05 -6.98 4.66
N GLN A 12 -9.99 -7.94 4.73
CA GLN A 12 -10.65 -8.29 5.97
C GLN A 12 -9.65 -8.83 7.01
N ARG A 13 -8.74 -9.72 6.61
CA ARG A 13 -7.67 -10.23 7.48
C ARG A 13 -6.76 -9.14 8.03
N LEU A 14 -6.44 -8.12 7.22
CA LEU A 14 -5.71 -6.96 7.69
C LEU A 14 -6.54 -6.26 8.77
N LEU A 15 -7.78 -5.88 8.46
CA LEU A 15 -8.66 -5.15 9.36
C LEU A 15 -8.91 -5.88 10.68
N ASP A 16 -9.06 -7.20 10.66
CA ASP A 16 -9.29 -8.03 11.86
C ASP A 16 -8.07 -8.08 12.79
N GLY A 17 -6.87 -7.88 12.24
CA GLY A 17 -5.64 -7.77 13.02
C GLY A 17 -5.40 -6.37 13.61
N LEU A 18 -6.16 -5.35 13.20
CA LEU A 18 -5.97 -3.97 13.66
C LEU A 18 -6.75 -3.67 14.96
N GLY A 19 -6.12 -2.92 15.86
CA GLY A 19 -6.82 -2.30 16.99
C GLY A 19 -7.79 -1.21 16.55
N ALA A 20 -8.65 -0.74 17.45
CA ALA A 20 -9.70 0.25 17.12
C ALA A 20 -9.14 1.56 16.52
N GLU A 21 -8.05 2.09 17.09
CA GLU A 21 -7.40 3.32 16.58
C GLU A 21 -6.80 3.10 15.19
N GLN A 22 -6.04 2.02 15.01
CA GLN A 22 -5.44 1.64 13.72
C GLN A 22 -6.51 1.43 12.64
N ARG A 23 -7.62 0.76 12.99
CA ARG A 23 -8.75 0.54 12.08
C ARG A 23 -9.42 1.86 11.71
N ALA A 24 -9.58 2.79 12.65
CA ALA A 24 -10.14 4.11 12.37
C ALA A 24 -9.26 4.93 11.41
N GLU A 25 -7.93 4.77 11.47
CA GLU A 25 -7.00 5.41 10.53
C GLU A 25 -6.94 4.73 9.16
N ALA A 26 -7.10 3.40 9.14
CA ALA A 26 -7.02 2.62 7.90
C ALA A 26 -8.29 2.72 7.05
N THR A 27 -9.45 3.09 7.63
CA THR A 27 -10.75 2.96 6.97
C THR A 27 -11.42 4.29 6.66
N PHE A 28 -12.08 4.34 5.50
CA PHE A 28 -12.83 5.48 5.01
C PHE A 28 -14.16 5.00 4.43
N PRO A 29 -15.22 5.83 4.42
CA PRO A 29 -16.44 5.50 3.70
C PRO A 29 -16.19 5.39 2.19
N PHE A 30 -17.07 4.72 1.45
CA PHE A 30 -17.04 4.77 -0.02
C PHE A 30 -18.10 5.77 -0.53
N PRO A 31 -17.79 6.67 -1.48
CA PRO A 31 -16.54 6.76 -2.23
C PRO A 31 -15.46 7.66 -1.60
N ALA A 32 -15.67 8.34 -0.46
CA ALA A 32 -14.70 9.27 0.17
C ALA A 32 -13.87 10.05 -0.87
N GLU A 33 -14.55 10.86 -1.69
CA GLU A 33 -13.94 11.39 -2.92
C GLU A 33 -12.66 12.21 -2.67
N ALA A 34 -12.58 12.92 -1.54
CA ALA A 34 -11.40 13.70 -1.18
C ALA A 34 -10.18 12.78 -0.98
N GLU A 35 -10.32 11.72 -0.18
CA GLU A 35 -9.27 10.77 0.15
C GLU A 35 -8.94 9.87 -1.05
N ARG A 36 -9.94 9.42 -1.81
CA ARG A 36 -9.73 8.58 -3.00
C ARG A 36 -9.02 9.32 -4.13
N ARG A 37 -9.20 10.65 -4.23
CA ARG A 37 -8.56 11.50 -5.24
C ARG A 37 -7.27 12.16 -4.75
N ASP A 38 -6.97 12.13 -3.44
CA ASP A 38 -5.72 12.63 -2.86
C ASP A 38 -4.57 11.64 -3.12
N TRP A 39 -4.10 11.61 -4.36
CA TRP A 39 -2.95 10.83 -4.78
C TRP A 39 -1.80 11.74 -5.23
N HIS A 40 -0.61 11.49 -4.70
CA HIS A 40 0.61 12.20 -5.09
C HIS A 40 1.85 11.31 -5.00
N TYR A 41 2.83 11.57 -5.87
CA TYR A 41 4.16 10.94 -5.82
C TYR A 41 5.22 11.76 -5.07
N ARG A 42 4.87 12.92 -4.51
CA ARG A 42 5.81 13.77 -3.74
C ARG A 42 5.89 13.35 -2.26
N PRO A 43 7.01 13.62 -1.55
CA PRO A 43 7.10 13.36 -0.12
C PRO A 43 6.07 14.20 0.66
N ARG A 44 5.21 13.53 1.44
CA ARG A 44 4.20 14.16 2.33
C ARG A 44 3.57 13.12 3.26
N ASN A 45 2.87 13.59 4.28
CA ASN A 45 1.94 12.75 5.05
C ASN A 45 0.75 12.34 4.16
N ARG A 46 0.32 11.10 4.30
CA ARG A 46 -0.73 10.45 3.49
C ARG A 46 -1.89 9.97 4.37
N PRO A 47 -3.12 9.92 3.83
CA PRO A 47 -4.25 9.27 4.52
C PRO A 47 -4.03 7.77 4.62
N GLY A 48 -4.51 7.15 5.69
CA GLY A 48 -4.40 5.71 5.91
C GLY A 48 -3.48 5.36 7.07
N LEU A 49 -3.45 4.08 7.40
CA LEU A 49 -2.60 3.56 8.44
C LEU A 49 -1.19 3.32 7.90
N ALA A 50 -0.21 4.04 8.45
CA ALA A 50 1.19 3.85 8.13
C ALA A 50 1.69 2.46 8.56
N VAL A 51 2.49 1.82 7.72
CA VAL A 51 3.10 0.50 7.96
C VAL A 51 4.06 0.56 9.16
N SER A 52 4.68 1.72 9.43
CA SER A 52 5.47 1.98 10.63
C SER A 52 4.66 1.86 11.94
N ARG A 53 3.34 2.06 11.90
CA ARG A 53 2.42 1.90 13.03
C ARG A 53 1.84 0.49 13.18
N MET A 54 2.25 -0.44 12.31
CA MET A 54 1.82 -1.84 12.35
C MET A 54 2.86 -2.71 13.07
N ASP A 55 2.41 -3.76 13.76
CA ASP A 55 3.28 -4.86 14.21
C ASP A 55 3.66 -5.80 13.05
N SER A 56 4.49 -6.82 13.32
CA SER A 56 4.95 -7.76 12.29
C SER A 56 3.84 -8.56 11.60
N ILE A 57 2.79 -8.93 12.33
CA ILE A 57 1.66 -9.71 11.80
C ILE A 57 0.80 -8.81 10.91
N GLN A 58 0.49 -7.60 11.39
CA GLN A 58 -0.27 -6.59 10.65
C GLN A 58 0.46 -6.18 9.37
N ARG A 59 1.79 -5.98 9.42
CA ARG A 59 2.61 -5.71 8.23
C ARG A 59 2.49 -6.83 7.21
N TRP A 60 2.59 -8.08 7.64
CA TRP A 60 2.44 -9.22 6.73
C TRP A 60 1.06 -9.24 6.07
N SER A 61 -0.01 -8.97 6.82
CA SER A 61 -1.36 -8.84 6.25
C SER A 61 -1.47 -7.69 5.24
N ALA A 62 -0.81 -6.54 5.48
CA ALA A 62 -0.77 -5.44 4.52
C ALA A 62 -0.07 -5.83 3.22
N TYR A 63 1.06 -6.54 3.29
CA TYR A 63 1.74 -7.07 2.09
C TYR A 63 0.94 -8.17 1.39
N ARG A 64 0.12 -8.95 2.11
CA ARG A 64 -0.82 -9.89 1.49
C ARG A 64 -1.94 -9.20 0.73
N LEU A 65 -2.48 -8.11 1.27
CA LEU A 65 -3.43 -7.27 0.54
C LEU A 65 -2.78 -6.73 -0.73
N LEU A 66 -1.57 -6.18 -0.64
CA LEU A 66 -0.80 -5.75 -1.80
C LEU A 66 -0.64 -6.88 -2.84
N ALA A 67 -0.21 -8.07 -2.41
CA ALA A 67 -0.04 -9.24 -3.27
C ALA A 67 -1.34 -9.72 -3.93
N SER A 68 -2.49 -9.54 -3.27
CA SER A 68 -3.80 -9.92 -3.84
C SER A 68 -4.22 -9.06 -5.03
N GLY A 69 -3.66 -7.85 -5.17
CA GLY A 69 -4.06 -6.90 -6.19
C GLY A 69 -3.21 -6.85 -7.45
N VAL A 70 -2.10 -7.59 -7.47
CA VAL A 70 -1.11 -7.52 -8.54
C VAL A 70 -0.63 -8.92 -8.91
N SER A 71 0.02 -9.05 -10.08
CA SER A 71 0.69 -10.30 -10.44
C SER A 71 1.90 -10.57 -9.54
N PRO A 72 2.40 -11.82 -9.44
CA PRO A 72 3.60 -12.12 -8.66
C PRO A 72 4.82 -11.27 -9.06
N THR A 73 5.01 -11.00 -10.37
CA THR A 73 6.10 -10.14 -10.87
C THR A 73 5.92 -8.68 -10.43
N ALA A 74 4.69 -8.18 -10.46
CA ALA A 74 4.38 -6.82 -10.01
C ALA A 74 4.52 -6.70 -8.48
N PHE A 75 4.17 -7.73 -7.71
CA PHE A 75 4.41 -7.79 -6.27
C PHE A 75 5.91 -7.74 -5.96
N ALA A 76 6.73 -8.54 -6.64
CA ALA A 76 8.18 -8.52 -6.47
C ALA A 76 8.77 -7.13 -6.77
N SER A 77 8.28 -6.46 -7.82
CA SER A 77 8.68 -5.10 -8.16
C SER A 77 8.28 -4.09 -7.08
N ALA A 78 7.03 -4.17 -6.59
CA ALA A 78 6.53 -3.31 -5.52
C ALA A 78 7.32 -3.50 -4.21
N ALA A 79 7.59 -4.75 -3.81
CA ALA A 79 8.37 -5.06 -2.62
C ALA A 79 9.83 -4.56 -2.74
N ALA A 80 10.45 -4.70 -3.91
CA ALA A 80 11.78 -4.16 -4.17
C ALA A 80 11.79 -2.63 -4.10
N ILE A 81 10.81 -1.94 -4.69
CA ILE A 81 10.67 -0.49 -4.60
C ILE A 81 10.55 -0.02 -3.15
N VAL A 82 9.73 -0.69 -2.35
CA VAL A 82 9.58 -0.37 -0.92
C VAL A 82 10.91 -0.54 -0.17
N ALA A 83 11.64 -1.64 -0.43
CA ALA A 83 12.93 -1.90 0.21
C ALA A 83 14.02 -0.89 -0.19
N LEU A 84 13.97 -0.37 -1.42
CA LEU A 84 14.94 0.61 -1.93
C LEU A 84 14.86 1.97 -1.22
N GLU A 85 13.80 2.27 -0.46
CA GLU A 85 13.74 3.51 0.35
C GLU A 85 14.87 3.56 1.39
N ASP A 86 15.23 2.41 1.99
CA ASP A 86 16.31 2.36 3.00
C ASP A 86 17.68 2.57 2.34
N VAL A 87 17.91 1.98 1.15
CA VAL A 87 19.13 2.20 0.35
C VAL A 87 19.26 3.68 -0.06
N LEU A 88 18.16 4.27 -0.52
CA LEU A 88 18.16 5.68 -0.93
C LEU A 88 18.42 6.61 0.27
N ASP A 89 17.90 6.27 1.46
CA ASP A 89 18.18 7.06 2.65
C ASP A 89 19.67 7.07 3.00
N GLU A 90 20.34 5.92 2.89
CA GLU A 90 21.79 5.80 3.07
C GLU A 90 22.57 6.64 2.04
N GLU A 91 22.20 6.55 0.75
CA GLU A 91 22.81 7.35 -0.32
C GLU A 91 22.65 8.86 -0.06
N GLU A 92 21.48 9.27 0.43
CA GLU A 92 21.18 10.65 0.82
C GLU A 92 21.77 11.05 2.18
N ARG A 93 22.59 10.18 2.80
CA ARG A 93 23.24 10.38 4.11
C ARG A 93 22.22 10.69 5.21
N HIS A 94 21.09 9.98 5.18
CA HIS A 94 19.98 10.09 6.13
C HIS A 94 19.38 11.49 6.27
N ARG A 95 19.59 12.36 5.27
CA ARG A 95 19.08 13.74 5.30
C ARG A 95 17.57 13.82 5.13
N ARG A 96 16.97 12.84 4.45
CA ARG A 96 15.52 12.79 4.20
C ARG A 96 14.78 11.86 5.17
N ARG A 97 15.50 10.97 5.87
CA ARG A 97 14.96 10.02 6.84
C ARG A 97 13.86 9.14 6.23
N ARG A 98 14.16 8.60 5.05
CA ARG A 98 13.26 7.67 4.36
C ARG A 98 13.33 6.31 5.04
N HIS A 99 12.22 5.59 4.97
CA HIS A 99 12.18 4.22 5.44
C HIS A 99 11.20 3.39 4.59
N ALA A 100 11.53 2.13 4.35
CA ALA A 100 10.62 1.11 3.81
C ALA A 100 9.29 0.97 4.59
N LEU A 101 9.19 1.53 5.80
CA LEU A 101 7.96 1.56 6.60
C LEU A 101 7.10 2.83 6.39
N ASP A 102 7.53 3.77 5.53
CA ASP A 102 6.83 5.02 5.23
C ASP A 102 5.72 4.88 4.17
N TYR A 103 5.19 3.67 4.04
CA TYR A 103 4.02 3.36 3.22
C TYR A 103 2.76 3.33 4.07
N SER A 104 1.60 3.53 3.47
CA SER A 104 0.30 3.55 4.15
C SER A 104 -0.72 2.72 3.40
N VAL A 105 -1.64 2.13 4.16
CA VAL A 105 -2.80 1.41 3.62
C VAL A 105 -4.08 2.18 3.94
N SER A 106 -4.93 2.36 2.93
CA SER A 106 -6.28 2.89 3.08
C SER A 106 -7.28 1.89 2.52
N ILE A 107 -8.39 1.65 3.23
CA ILE A 107 -9.52 0.82 2.79
C ILE A 107 -10.76 1.71 2.72
N PHE A 108 -11.47 1.66 1.61
CA PHE A 108 -12.64 2.47 1.31
C PHE A 108 -13.88 1.57 1.23
N GLY A 109 -14.89 1.83 2.05
CA GLY A 109 -16.08 0.97 2.15
C GLY A 109 -15.82 -0.32 2.91
N GLN A 110 -16.68 -1.31 2.71
CA GLN A 110 -16.59 -2.61 3.37
C GLN A 110 -16.08 -3.68 2.38
N PRO A 111 -14.96 -4.34 2.65
CA PRO A 111 -14.44 -5.38 1.76
C PRO A 111 -15.46 -6.48 1.46
N GLY A 112 -15.73 -6.71 0.18
CA GLY A 112 -16.67 -7.74 -0.27
C GLY A 112 -18.14 -7.33 -0.28
N GLU A 113 -18.49 -6.13 0.21
CA GLU A 113 -19.85 -5.62 0.22
C GLU A 113 -19.99 -4.36 -0.64
N GLY A 114 -20.91 -4.39 -1.60
CA GLY A 114 -21.17 -3.25 -2.49
C GLY A 114 -19.91 -2.75 -3.20
N ALA A 115 -19.81 -1.43 -3.36
CA ALA A 115 -18.63 -0.79 -3.91
C ALA A 115 -17.61 -0.52 -2.79
N TRP A 116 -16.39 -1.03 -2.98
CA TRP A 116 -15.29 -0.83 -2.04
C TRP A 116 -13.97 -0.68 -2.78
N GLY A 117 -12.90 -0.41 -2.06
CA GLY A 117 -11.57 -0.34 -2.64
C GLY A 117 -10.49 -0.23 -1.60
N TRP A 118 -9.26 -0.19 -2.06
CA TRP A 118 -8.10 -0.01 -1.19
C TRP A 118 -6.95 0.64 -1.95
N ARG A 119 -6.03 1.18 -1.17
CA ARG A 119 -4.81 1.80 -1.64
C ARG A 119 -3.63 1.36 -0.80
N PHE A 120 -2.52 1.08 -1.47
CA PHE A 120 -1.21 0.98 -0.85
C PHE A 120 -0.32 2.06 -1.47
N GLU A 121 0.17 3.01 -0.68
CA GLU A 121 0.94 4.13 -1.22
C GLU A 121 2.08 4.62 -0.32
N GLY A 122 3.08 5.19 -0.96
CA GLY A 122 4.21 5.89 -0.36
C GLY A 122 4.86 6.77 -1.43
N HIS A 123 6.11 7.17 -1.22
CA HIS A 123 6.78 8.11 -2.11
C HIS A 123 7.02 7.53 -3.52
N HIS A 124 7.50 6.28 -3.62
CA HIS A 124 7.84 5.64 -4.90
C HIS A 124 6.86 4.56 -5.40
N LEU A 125 5.80 4.26 -4.66
CA LEU A 125 4.79 3.28 -5.06
C LEU A 125 3.41 3.81 -4.70
N SER A 126 2.45 3.65 -5.61
CA SER A 126 1.05 3.86 -5.30
C SER A 126 0.16 3.00 -6.18
N LEU A 127 -0.66 2.19 -5.55
CA LEU A 127 -1.58 1.27 -6.22
C LEU A 127 -2.97 1.49 -5.67
N HIS A 128 -3.91 1.81 -6.56
CA HIS A 128 -5.32 1.98 -6.24
C HIS A 128 -6.13 0.86 -6.88
N HIS A 129 -6.99 0.24 -6.08
CA HIS A 129 -7.95 -0.75 -6.54
C HIS A 129 -9.34 -0.38 -6.05
N SER A 130 -10.33 -0.47 -6.94
CA SER A 130 -11.75 -0.40 -6.58
C SER A 130 -12.46 -1.62 -7.14
N VAL A 131 -13.39 -2.16 -6.36
CA VAL A 131 -14.23 -3.29 -6.72
C VAL A 131 -15.67 -2.81 -6.71
N VAL A 132 -16.37 -2.98 -7.82
CA VAL A 132 -17.79 -2.64 -7.97
C VAL A 132 -18.46 -3.80 -8.70
N ASP A 133 -19.50 -4.38 -8.10
CA ASP A 133 -20.23 -5.54 -8.67
C ASP A 133 -19.31 -6.72 -9.04
N GLY A 134 -18.27 -6.96 -8.24
CA GLY A 134 -17.26 -8.02 -8.47
C GLY A 134 -16.19 -7.69 -9.51
N GLU A 135 -16.31 -6.55 -10.21
CA GLU A 135 -15.35 -6.10 -11.20
C GLU A 135 -14.25 -5.26 -10.55
N VAL A 136 -13.00 -5.62 -10.82
CA VAL A 136 -11.81 -4.92 -10.29
C VAL A 136 -11.36 -3.86 -11.29
N ARG A 137 -11.22 -2.61 -10.82
CA ARG A 137 -10.59 -1.50 -11.55
C ARG A 137 -9.33 -1.06 -10.80
N SER A 138 -8.22 -0.98 -11.52
CA SER A 138 -6.91 -0.69 -10.94
C SER A 138 -6.32 0.58 -11.54
N ALA A 139 -6.74 1.75 -11.05
CA ALA A 139 -6.22 3.06 -11.47
C ALA A 139 -6.51 4.14 -10.42
N PRO A 140 -5.61 5.13 -10.23
CA PRO A 140 -4.28 5.23 -10.84
C PRO A 140 -3.26 4.23 -10.26
N GLN A 141 -2.16 4.00 -10.98
CA GLN A 141 -1.02 3.21 -10.53
C GLN A 141 0.28 3.96 -10.82
N PHE A 142 1.22 3.93 -9.88
CA PHE A 142 2.54 4.52 -10.00
C PHE A 142 3.58 3.62 -9.36
N LEU A 143 4.65 3.33 -10.11
CA LEU A 143 5.81 2.58 -9.67
C LEU A 143 7.05 3.37 -10.12
N GLY A 144 7.86 3.80 -9.17
CA GLY A 144 9.15 4.42 -9.39
C GLY A 144 10.23 3.69 -8.60
N ALA A 145 11.45 3.63 -9.11
CA ALA A 145 12.58 3.08 -8.39
C ALA A 145 13.71 4.11 -8.37
N CYS A 146 14.18 4.45 -7.17
CA CYS A 146 15.33 5.30 -6.95
C CYS A 146 16.06 4.77 -5.70
N PRO A 147 17.28 4.24 -5.84
CA PRO A 147 18.02 4.03 -7.10
C PRO A 147 17.34 3.00 -8.02
N ALA A 148 17.58 3.09 -9.33
CA ALA A 148 16.97 2.19 -10.31
C ALA A 148 17.70 0.85 -10.47
N ARG A 149 18.94 0.77 -9.95
CA ARG A 149 19.80 -0.40 -9.94
C ARG A 149 20.55 -0.39 -8.62
N VAL A 150 20.83 -1.58 -8.11
CA VAL A 150 21.72 -1.80 -6.97
C VAL A 150 22.55 -3.05 -7.22
N ASP A 151 23.73 -3.14 -6.62
CA ASP A 151 24.49 -4.37 -6.52
C ASP A 151 23.87 -5.35 -5.50
N VAL A 152 24.47 -6.53 -5.34
CA VAL A 152 23.99 -7.56 -4.39
C VAL A 152 24.14 -7.15 -2.92
N ALA A 153 24.95 -6.13 -2.62
CA ALA A 153 25.13 -5.57 -1.30
C ALA A 153 24.21 -4.37 -1.02
N GLY A 154 23.42 -3.94 -2.01
CA GLY A 154 22.48 -2.83 -1.89
C GLY A 154 23.07 -1.46 -2.23
N HIS A 155 24.24 -1.38 -2.88
CA HIS A 155 24.79 -0.10 -3.32
C HIS A 155 24.27 0.29 -4.71
N PRO A 156 23.91 1.56 -4.96
CA PRO A 156 23.46 2.07 -6.27
C PRO A 156 24.43 1.84 -7.43
#